data_AF-A0A7C3PH83-F1
#
_entry.id   AF-A0A7C3PH83-F1
#
_cell.length_a   1.000
_cell.length_b   1.000
_cell.length_c   1.000
_cell.angle_alpha   90.00
_cell.angle_beta   90.00
_cell.angle_gamma   90.00
#
_symmetry.space_group_name_H-M   'P 1'
#
loop_
_entity.id
_entity.type
_entity.pdbx_description
1 polymer ?
#
loop_
_entity_poly.entity_id
_entity_poly.type
_entity_poly.pdbx_seq_one_letter_code
_entity_poly.pdbx_strand_id
1 'polypeptide(L)'
;MPNDSNRILQQVGLLWIVLGLIDIIYFVYRVTADMNPSSHVSVNIVTIVIGVFLWRGNLKLARWTGNFLPFLLVIFYGVSFASLVAKPLELWAVELRQYPTQTIAYWLYSISQLAILVWTCKQLRSQTMLEVYAAAGMDTKFPKVALGFVSGLVLVFAFWIHSLMTGEDAATAKRLAQAKLGTNYTYHVTGMRWSGNQVSASVAAYSDNEIRSITVGWNKDKPRS
;
A
#
# COMPACT_ATOMS: atom_id res chain seq x y z
N MET A 1 3.83 -3.88 36.33
CA MET A 1 2.93 -3.89 35.15
C MET A 1 1.98 -5.05 35.31
N PRO A 2 0.66 -4.90 35.09
CA PRO A 2 -0.29 -6.00 35.23
C PRO A 2 0.07 -7.18 34.30
N ASN A 3 -0.15 -8.42 34.75
CA ASN A 3 0.19 -9.63 33.98
C ASN A 3 -0.53 -9.65 32.61
N ASP A 4 -1.77 -9.18 32.56
CA ASP A 4 -2.56 -9.16 31.32
C ASP A 4 -2.01 -8.17 30.28
N SER A 5 -1.54 -7.00 30.71
CA SER A 5 -0.95 -5.98 29.83
C SER A 5 0.37 -6.46 29.22
N ASN A 6 1.20 -7.14 30.02
CA ASN A 6 2.45 -7.70 29.54
C ASN A 6 2.20 -8.82 28.51
N ARG A 7 1.19 -9.66 28.75
CA ARG A 7 0.78 -10.70 27.80
C ARG A 7 0.31 -10.12 26.47
N ILE A 8 -0.48 -9.04 26.48
CA ILE A 8 -0.93 -8.35 25.27
C ILE A 8 0.28 -7.83 24.46
N LEU A 9 1.21 -7.16 25.12
CA LEU A 9 2.41 -6.62 24.46
C LEU A 9 3.30 -7.71 23.88
N GLN A 10 3.46 -8.82 24.60
CA GLN A 10 4.25 -9.96 24.13
C GLN A 10 3.59 -10.66 22.93
N GLN A 11 2.27 -10.83 22.94
CA GLN A 11 1.54 -11.42 21.82
C GLN A 11 1.64 -10.57 20.55
N VAL A 12 1.39 -9.25 20.69
CA VAL A 12 1.52 -8.31 19.56
C VAL A 12 2.97 -8.25 19.08
N GLY A 13 3.94 -8.15 20.00
CA GLY A 13 5.35 -8.10 19.66
C GLY A 13 5.83 -9.34 18.91
N LEU A 14 5.47 -10.53 19.40
CA LEU A 14 5.81 -11.80 18.76
C LEU A 14 5.21 -11.90 17.37
N LEU A 15 3.94 -11.54 17.19
CA LEU A 15 3.28 -11.54 15.89
C LEU A 15 4.05 -10.66 14.88
N TRP A 16 4.41 -9.45 15.28
CA TRP A 16 5.15 -8.51 14.42
C TRP A 16 6.56 -9.02 14.07
N ILE A 17 7.26 -9.66 15.01
CA ILE A 17 8.55 -10.29 14.76
C ILE A 17 8.41 -11.42 13.72
N VAL A 18 7.46 -12.33 13.93
CA VAL A 18 7.24 -13.48 13.03
C VAL A 18 6.88 -13.01 11.62
N LEU A 19 5.97 -12.05 11.49
CA LEU A 19 5.59 -11.48 10.18
C LEU A 19 6.77 -10.80 9.49
N GLY A 20 7.58 -10.06 10.25
CA GLY A 20 8.78 -9.43 9.72
C GLY A 20 9.80 -10.46 9.22
N LEU A 21 10.03 -11.54 9.96
CA LEU A 21 10.93 -12.61 9.57
C LEU A 21 10.45 -13.36 8.32
N ILE A 22 9.15 -13.69 8.24
CA ILE A 22 8.56 -14.36 7.08
C ILE A 22 8.77 -13.53 5.81
N ASP A 23 8.55 -12.22 5.88
CA ASP A 23 8.73 -11.33 4.73
C ASP A 23 10.20 -11.19 4.32
N ILE A 24 11.13 -11.12 5.28
CA ILE A 24 12.57 -11.13 4.97
C ILE A 24 12.96 -12.43 4.26
N ILE A 25 12.50 -13.58 4.74
CA ILE A 25 12.76 -14.88 4.10
C ILE A 25 12.19 -14.89 2.68
N TYR A 26 10.96 -14.41 2.51
CA TYR A 26 10.32 -14.33 1.20
C TYR A 26 11.03 -13.36 0.24
N PHE A 27 11.53 -12.24 0.76
CA PHE A 27 12.35 -11.29 0.01
C PHE A 27 13.65 -11.94 -0.46
N VAL A 28 14.40 -12.61 0.43
CA VAL A 28 15.64 -13.33 0.08
C VAL A 28 15.36 -14.43 -0.94
N TYR A 29 14.27 -15.18 -0.79
CA TYR A 29 13.86 -16.18 -1.78
C TYR A 29 13.61 -15.57 -3.17
N ARG A 30 12.93 -14.42 -3.25
CA ARG A 30 12.67 -13.78 -4.55
C ARG A 30 13.92 -13.19 -5.20
N VAL A 31 14.82 -12.61 -4.40
CA VAL A 31 16.12 -12.10 -4.89
C VAL A 31 16.99 -13.24 -5.43
N THR A 32 16.99 -14.40 -4.76
CA THR A 32 17.78 -15.57 -5.20
C THR A 32 17.17 -16.33 -6.37
N ALA A 33 15.86 -16.18 -6.62
CA ALA A 33 15.16 -16.79 -7.75
C ALA A 33 15.16 -15.92 -9.03
N ASP A 34 15.97 -14.86 -9.10
CA ASP A 34 16.02 -13.88 -10.21
C ASP A 34 14.66 -13.30 -10.62
N MET A 35 13.69 -13.29 -9.69
CA MET A 35 12.40 -12.64 -9.91
C MET A 35 12.57 -11.14 -9.73
N ASN A 36 12.23 -10.36 -10.77
CA ASN A 36 12.39 -8.91 -10.87
C ASN A 36 12.26 -8.18 -9.50
N PRO A 37 13.37 -7.72 -8.90
CA PRO A 37 13.41 -7.21 -7.52
C PRO A 37 12.75 -5.82 -7.36
N SER A 38 12.39 -5.17 -8.47
CA SER A 38 11.92 -3.78 -8.52
C SER A 38 10.48 -3.55 -8.06
N SER A 39 9.70 -4.61 -7.79
CA SER A 39 8.25 -4.49 -7.52
C SER A 39 7.87 -4.52 -6.03
N HIS A 40 8.79 -4.81 -5.10
CA HIS A 40 8.49 -4.86 -3.67
C HIS A 40 9.57 -4.17 -2.83
N VAL A 41 9.22 -3.02 -2.25
CA VAL A 41 10.06 -2.31 -1.27
C VAL A 41 9.90 -3.02 0.08
N SER A 42 10.95 -3.67 0.57
CA SER A 42 10.98 -4.36 1.87
C SER A 42 11.00 -3.36 3.02
N VAL A 43 9.86 -3.17 3.71
CA VAL A 43 9.75 -2.30 4.91
C VAL A 43 9.88 -3.10 6.22
N ASN A 44 10.26 -4.38 6.17
CA ASN A 44 9.99 -5.28 7.29
C ASN A 44 11.02 -5.34 8.41
N ILE A 45 12.19 -4.70 8.28
CA ILE A 45 13.10 -4.51 9.42
C ILE A 45 12.44 -3.63 10.49
N VAL A 46 11.70 -2.60 10.09
CA VAL A 46 10.96 -1.71 11.02
C VAL A 46 9.92 -2.50 11.81
N THR A 47 9.22 -3.44 11.16
CA THR A 47 8.24 -4.33 11.77
C THR A 47 8.88 -5.19 12.88
N ILE A 48 10.05 -5.77 12.61
CA ILE A 48 10.80 -6.57 13.61
C ILE A 48 11.23 -5.70 14.78
N VAL A 49 11.80 -4.52 14.52
CA VAL A 49 12.27 -3.61 15.58
C VAL A 49 11.12 -3.22 16.50
N ILE A 50 9.98 -2.78 15.94
CA ILE A 50 8.77 -2.47 16.71
C ILE A 50 8.33 -3.71 17.50
N GLY A 51 8.29 -4.88 16.86
CA GLY A 51 7.91 -6.14 17.51
C GLY A 51 8.78 -6.50 18.72
N VAL A 52 10.10 -6.36 18.62
CA VAL A 52 11.04 -6.61 19.72
C VAL A 52 10.82 -5.63 20.87
N PHE A 53 10.63 -4.35 20.59
CA PHE A 53 10.38 -3.35 21.64
C PHE A 53 9.02 -3.53 22.32
N LEU A 54 7.99 -3.96 21.58
CA LEU A 54 6.70 -4.35 22.14
C LEU A 54 6.85 -5.59 23.04
N TRP A 55 7.57 -6.61 22.57
CA TRP A 55 7.82 -7.83 23.33
C TRP A 55 8.59 -7.57 24.63
N ARG A 56 9.51 -6.60 24.63
CA ARG A 56 10.23 -6.12 25.83
C ARG A 56 9.38 -5.26 26.78
N GLY A 57 8.11 -5.02 26.47
CA GLY A 57 7.20 -4.27 27.34
C GLY A 57 7.40 -2.75 27.32
N ASN A 58 8.01 -2.19 26.26
CA ASN A 58 8.24 -0.73 26.19
C ASN A 58 6.91 0.03 25.99
N LEU A 59 6.37 0.57 27.08
CA LEU A 59 5.11 1.31 27.11
C LEU A 59 5.08 2.54 26.21
N LYS A 60 6.20 3.28 26.12
CA LYS A 60 6.28 4.48 25.26
C LYS A 60 6.14 4.09 23.80
N LEU A 61 6.85 3.04 23.37
CA LEU A 61 6.77 2.57 21.99
C LEU A 61 5.41 1.93 21.70
N ALA A 62 4.82 1.22 22.65
CA ALA A 62 3.48 0.66 22.52
C ALA A 62 2.42 1.74 22.28
N ARG A 63 2.48 2.82 23.05
CA ARG A 63 1.60 3.98 22.87
C ARG A 63 1.84 4.67 21.53
N TRP A 64 3.11 4.92 21.18
CA TRP A 64 3.45 5.54 19.90
C TRP A 64 2.92 4.70 18.73
N THR A 65 3.15 3.39 18.76
CA THR A 65 2.68 2.43 17.75
C THR A 65 1.15 2.41 17.68
N GLY A 66 0.45 2.33 18.81
CA GLY A 66 -1.02 2.32 18.86
C GLY A 66 -1.67 3.63 18.37
N ASN A 67 -0.96 4.76 18.46
CA ASN A 67 -1.40 6.03 17.90
C ASN A 67 -0.98 6.22 16.44
N PHE A 68 0.15 5.65 16.01
CA PHE A 68 0.71 5.80 14.67
C PHE A 68 0.08 4.85 13.64
N LEU A 69 -0.23 3.60 14.02
CA LEU A 69 -0.82 2.60 13.11
C LEU A 69 -2.10 3.07 12.39
N PRO A 70 -3.05 3.76 13.03
CA PRO A 70 -4.24 4.28 12.35
C PRO A 70 -3.89 5.20 11.16
N PHE A 71 -2.80 5.98 11.25
CA PHE A 71 -2.35 6.82 10.14
C PHE A 71 -1.82 6.00 8.99
N LEU A 72 -1.00 4.96 9.28
CA LEU A 72 -0.53 4.03 8.27
C LEU A 72 -1.68 3.31 7.58
N LEU A 73 -2.70 2.89 8.35
CA LEU A 73 -3.92 2.28 7.81
C LEU A 73 -4.60 3.20 6.79
N VAL A 74 -4.83 4.46 7.15
CA VAL A 74 -5.48 5.43 6.25
C VAL A 74 -4.65 5.68 4.99
N ILE A 75 -3.33 5.82 5.12
CA ILE A 75 -2.46 6.08 3.96
C ILE A 75 -2.39 4.87 3.03
N PHE A 76 -1.99 3.70 3.54
CA PHE A 76 -1.79 2.51 2.71
C PHE A 76 -3.10 2.01 2.09
N TYR A 77 -4.16 1.90 2.88
CA TYR A 77 -5.42 1.36 2.37
C TYR A 77 -6.26 2.41 1.67
N GLY A 78 -6.17 3.69 2.05
CA GLY A 78 -6.88 4.75 1.34
C GLY A 78 -6.35 4.95 -0.08
N VAL A 79 -5.03 4.93 -0.27
CA VAL A 79 -4.42 4.99 -1.61
C VAL A 79 -4.72 3.72 -2.41
N SER A 80 -4.62 2.53 -1.78
CA SER A 80 -4.95 1.26 -2.45
C SER A 80 -6.42 1.23 -2.89
N PHE A 81 -7.33 1.69 -2.05
CA PHE A 81 -8.76 1.77 -2.37
C PHE A 81 -9.03 2.78 -3.49
N ALA A 82 -8.36 3.95 -3.49
CA ALA A 82 -8.47 4.89 -4.59
C ALA A 82 -8.03 4.27 -5.93
N SER A 83 -6.95 3.48 -5.92
CA SER A 83 -6.49 2.78 -7.12
C SER A 83 -7.45 1.69 -7.60
N LEU A 84 -8.13 1.01 -6.68
CA LEU A 84 -9.18 0.03 -6.96
C LEU A 84 -10.34 0.66 -7.73
N VAL A 85 -10.79 1.83 -7.28
CA VAL A 85 -11.91 2.59 -7.88
C VAL A 85 -11.52 3.22 -9.21
N ALA A 86 -10.26 3.65 -9.36
CA ALA A 86 -9.78 4.27 -10.60
C ALA A 86 -9.64 3.27 -11.77
N LYS A 87 -9.54 1.97 -11.47
CA LYS A 87 -9.31 0.92 -12.47
C LYS A 87 -10.63 0.44 -13.10
N PRO A 88 -10.72 0.34 -14.44
CA PRO A 88 -11.95 -0.07 -15.10
C PRO A 88 -12.31 -1.53 -14.76
N LEU A 89 -13.60 -1.80 -14.60
CA LEU A 89 -14.14 -3.14 -14.26
C LEU A 89 -13.76 -4.20 -15.31
N GLU A 90 -13.63 -3.81 -16.58
CA GLU A 90 -13.18 -4.71 -17.65
C GLU A 90 -11.75 -5.21 -17.40
N LEU A 91 -10.83 -4.31 -17.04
CA LEU A 91 -9.45 -4.68 -16.74
C LEU A 91 -9.37 -5.60 -15.50
N TRP A 92 -10.26 -5.42 -14.52
CA TRP A 92 -10.42 -6.35 -13.39
C TRP A 92 -10.81 -7.75 -13.86
N ALA A 93 -11.81 -7.86 -14.73
CA ALA A 93 -12.30 -9.13 -15.23
C ALA A 93 -11.22 -9.87 -16.04
N VAL A 94 -10.49 -9.15 -16.89
CA VAL A 94 -9.43 -9.74 -17.71
C VAL A 94 -8.25 -10.19 -16.85
N GLU A 95 -7.84 -9.42 -15.84
CA GLU A 95 -6.78 -9.85 -14.91
C GLU A 95 -7.18 -11.08 -14.10
N LEU A 96 -8.41 -11.14 -13.61
CA LEU A 96 -8.88 -12.30 -12.84
C LEU A 96 -8.93 -13.56 -13.72
N ARG A 97 -9.21 -13.43 -15.02
CA ARG A 97 -9.18 -14.55 -15.98
C ARG A 97 -7.76 -15.00 -16.30
N GLN A 98 -6.82 -14.07 -16.48
CA GLN A 98 -5.45 -14.40 -16.88
C GLN A 98 -4.54 -14.80 -15.72
N TYR A 99 -4.69 -14.17 -14.56
CA TYR A 99 -3.82 -14.35 -13.41
C TYR A 99 -4.62 -14.59 -12.11
N PRO A 100 -5.57 -15.55 -12.08
CA PRO A 100 -6.49 -15.73 -10.96
C PRO A 100 -5.75 -15.97 -9.63
N THR A 101 -4.71 -16.79 -9.64
CA THR A 101 -3.92 -17.12 -8.44
C THR A 101 -3.17 -15.92 -7.90
N GLN A 102 -2.56 -15.10 -8.76
CA GLN A 102 -1.83 -13.91 -8.34
C GLN A 102 -2.77 -12.84 -7.80
N THR A 103 -3.89 -12.59 -8.49
CA THR A 103 -4.91 -11.63 -8.05
C THR A 103 -5.51 -12.03 -6.70
N ILE A 104 -5.90 -13.31 -6.54
CA ILE A 104 -6.46 -13.81 -5.27
C ILE A 104 -5.43 -13.74 -4.15
N ALA A 105 -4.18 -14.17 -4.40
CA ALA A 105 -3.12 -14.14 -3.40
C ALA A 105 -2.81 -12.71 -2.94
N TYR A 106 -2.78 -11.74 -3.86
CA TYR A 106 -2.61 -10.32 -3.56
C TYR A 106 -3.72 -9.81 -2.62
N TRP A 107 -4.99 -10.08 -2.95
CA TRP A 107 -6.12 -9.66 -2.12
C TRP A 107 -6.12 -10.32 -0.76
N LEU A 108 -5.87 -11.62 -0.70
CA LEU A 108 -5.80 -12.36 0.55
C LEU A 108 -4.71 -11.76 1.45
N TYR A 109 -3.53 -11.49 0.90
CA TYR A 109 -2.44 -10.85 1.61
C TYR A 109 -2.83 -9.44 2.11
N SER A 110 -3.40 -8.59 1.26
CA SER A 110 -3.83 -7.24 1.64
C SER A 110 -4.89 -7.25 2.75
N ILE A 111 -5.87 -8.16 2.70
CA ILE A 111 -6.92 -8.31 3.71
C ILE A 111 -6.32 -8.83 5.03
N SER A 112 -5.43 -9.82 4.97
CA SER A 112 -4.75 -10.34 6.16
C SER A 112 -3.92 -9.26 6.86
N GLN A 113 -3.17 -8.46 6.10
CA GLN A 113 -2.44 -7.31 6.67
C GLN A 113 -3.37 -6.30 7.33
N LEU A 114 -4.53 -6.02 6.72
CA LEU A 114 -5.50 -5.07 7.24
C LEU A 114 -6.05 -5.57 8.59
N ALA A 115 -6.42 -6.85 8.64
CA ALA A 115 -6.92 -7.51 9.83
C ALA A 115 -5.89 -7.46 10.96
N ILE A 116 -4.61 -7.74 10.68
CA ILE A 116 -3.51 -7.71 11.66
C ILE A 116 -3.29 -6.29 12.21
N LEU A 117 -3.31 -5.27 11.35
CA LEU A 117 -3.14 -3.89 11.77
C LEU A 117 -4.32 -3.41 12.63
N VAL A 118 -5.56 -3.69 12.21
CA VAL A 118 -6.77 -3.37 12.97
C VAL A 118 -6.78 -4.09 14.32
N TRP A 119 -6.43 -5.38 14.34
CA TRP A 119 -6.31 -6.16 15.56
C TRP A 119 -5.23 -5.58 16.49
N THR A 120 -4.05 -5.24 15.97
CA THR A 120 -2.97 -4.61 16.73
C THR A 120 -3.43 -3.29 17.36
N CYS A 121 -4.12 -2.43 16.59
CA CYS A 121 -4.71 -1.20 17.11
C CYS A 121 -5.68 -1.46 18.26
N LYS A 122 -6.58 -2.45 18.11
CA LYS A 122 -7.54 -2.82 19.15
C LYS A 122 -6.83 -3.30 20.42
N GLN A 123 -5.77 -4.08 20.28
CA GLN A 123 -5.03 -4.62 21.43
C GLN A 123 -4.24 -3.55 22.18
N LEU A 124 -3.48 -2.71 21.46
CA LEU A 124 -2.69 -1.64 22.06
C LEU A 124 -3.53 -0.51 22.66
N ARG A 125 -4.81 -0.44 22.29
CA ARG A 125 -5.81 0.51 22.81
C ARG A 125 -6.91 -0.17 23.63
N SER A 126 -6.71 -1.42 24.04
CA SER A 126 -7.62 -2.10 24.95
C SER A 126 -7.71 -1.34 26.28
N GLN A 127 -8.83 -1.50 26.98
CA GLN A 127 -9.07 -0.83 28.26
C GLN A 127 -7.91 -1.08 29.25
N THR A 128 -7.44 -2.33 29.32
CA THR A 128 -6.28 -2.76 30.12
C THR A 128 -5.00 -2.00 29.77
N MET A 129 -4.75 -1.70 28.49
CA MET A 129 -3.58 -0.91 28.08
C MET A 129 -3.75 0.58 28.37
N LEU A 130 -4.96 1.12 28.19
CA LEU A 130 -5.27 2.52 28.50
C LEU A 130 -5.11 2.82 29.99
N GLU A 131 -5.51 1.90 30.86
CA GLU A 131 -5.32 2.01 32.31
C GLU A 131 -3.83 2.02 32.69
N VAL A 132 -3.02 1.18 32.05
CA VAL A 132 -1.56 1.18 32.26
C VAL A 132 -0.90 2.45 31.75
N TYR A 133 -1.35 2.99 30.61
CA TYR A 133 -0.86 4.28 30.12
C TYR A 133 -1.23 5.41 31.07
N ALA A 134 -2.48 5.44 31.56
CA ALA A 134 -2.93 6.44 32.52
C ALA A 134 -2.15 6.36 33.84
N ALA A 135 -1.93 5.15 34.38
CA ALA A 135 -1.12 4.92 35.57
C ALA A 135 0.35 5.36 35.39
N ALA A 136 0.86 5.30 34.16
CA ALA A 136 2.19 5.79 33.80
C ALA A 136 2.23 7.30 33.46
N GLY A 137 1.14 8.04 33.70
CA GLY A 137 1.05 9.48 33.43
C GLY A 137 1.00 9.83 31.93
N MET A 138 0.68 8.87 31.06
CA MET A 138 0.62 9.07 29.62
C MET A 138 -0.79 9.40 29.15
N ASP A 139 -0.91 10.28 28.16
CA ASP A 139 -2.21 10.65 27.60
C ASP A 139 -2.84 9.53 26.75
N THR A 140 -4.10 9.22 27.03
CA THR A 140 -4.88 8.10 26.47
C THR A 140 -5.78 8.53 25.30
N LYS A 141 -5.84 9.83 24.99
CA LYS A 141 -6.72 10.37 23.95
C LYS A 141 -6.38 9.81 22.57
N PHE A 142 -7.43 9.49 21.81
CA PHE A 142 -7.30 9.13 20.41
C PHE A 142 -7.12 10.39 19.56
N PRO A 143 -6.10 10.46 18.67
CA PRO A 143 -5.85 11.66 17.87
C PRO A 143 -6.84 11.79 16.69
N LYS A 144 -8.13 11.99 16.98
CA LYS A 144 -9.23 12.08 15.99
C LYS A 144 -9.00 13.17 14.94
N VAL A 145 -8.54 14.35 15.37
CA VAL A 145 -8.32 15.50 14.50
C VAL A 145 -7.20 15.20 13.49
N ALA A 146 -6.09 14.66 13.96
CA ALA A 146 -4.98 14.29 13.09
C ALA A 146 -5.37 13.16 12.13
N LEU A 147 -6.16 12.18 12.58
CA LEU A 147 -6.67 11.14 11.70
C LEU A 147 -7.59 11.72 10.61
N GLY A 148 -8.49 12.63 10.98
CA GLY A 148 -9.35 13.34 10.03
C GLY A 148 -8.55 14.14 8.99
N PHE A 149 -7.49 14.82 9.43
CA PHE A 149 -6.58 15.54 8.55
C PHE A 149 -5.89 14.61 7.54
N VAL A 150 -5.34 13.47 8.00
CA VAL A 150 -4.69 12.50 7.11
C VAL A 150 -5.68 11.85 6.16
N SER A 151 -6.89 11.53 6.61
CA SER A 151 -7.96 11.07 5.72
C SER A 151 -8.30 12.10 4.64
N GLY A 152 -8.40 13.38 5.00
CA GLY A 152 -8.59 14.47 4.03
C GLY A 152 -7.45 14.57 3.03
N LEU A 153 -6.20 14.48 3.50
CA LEU A 153 -5.01 14.50 2.63
C LEU A 153 -5.02 13.34 1.62
N VAL A 154 -5.39 12.13 2.07
CA VAL A 154 -5.50 10.97 1.18
C VAL A 154 -6.57 11.18 0.11
N LEU A 155 -7.71 11.79 0.45
CA LEU A 155 -8.75 12.11 -0.54
C LEU A 155 -8.27 13.14 -1.57
N VAL A 156 -7.61 14.21 -1.12
CA VAL A 156 -7.01 15.21 -2.02
C VAL A 156 -5.97 14.56 -2.93
N PHE A 157 -5.12 13.70 -2.37
CA PHE A 157 -4.10 13.00 -3.15
C PHE A 157 -4.73 12.01 -4.15
N ALA A 158 -5.75 11.27 -3.75
CA ALA A 158 -6.50 10.37 -4.63
C ALA A 158 -7.15 11.13 -5.80
N PHE A 159 -7.76 12.28 -5.51
CA PHE A 159 -8.33 13.16 -6.52
C PHE A 159 -7.26 13.69 -7.49
N TRP A 160 -6.11 14.11 -6.95
CA TRP A 160 -4.99 14.58 -7.77
C TRP A 160 -4.45 13.49 -8.70
N ILE A 161 -4.24 12.27 -8.20
CA ILE A 161 -3.85 11.11 -9.01
C ILE A 161 -4.90 10.81 -10.08
N HIS A 162 -6.18 10.83 -9.73
CA HIS A 162 -7.25 10.60 -10.70
C HIS A 162 -7.25 11.64 -11.83
N SER A 163 -7.03 12.91 -11.49
CA SER A 163 -6.92 14.00 -12.46
C SER A 163 -5.69 13.82 -13.37
N LEU A 164 -4.55 13.40 -12.83
CA LEU A 164 -3.35 13.10 -13.62
C LEU A 164 -3.57 11.93 -14.60
N MET A 165 -4.31 10.90 -14.18
CA MET A 165 -4.58 9.71 -15.00
C MET A 165 -5.68 9.93 -16.06
N THR A 166 -6.38 11.05 -16.01
CA THR A 166 -7.43 11.43 -16.97
C THR A 166 -7.09 12.68 -17.80
N GLY A 167 -6.00 13.38 -17.48
CA GLY A 167 -5.56 14.60 -18.16
C GLY A 167 -4.93 14.40 -19.54
N GLU A 168 -4.42 15.50 -20.13
CA GLU A 168 -3.86 15.52 -21.49
C GLU A 168 -2.65 14.59 -21.68
N ASP A 169 -1.80 14.49 -20.66
CA ASP A 169 -0.66 13.56 -20.66
C ASP A 169 -1.14 12.10 -20.75
N ALA A 170 -2.26 11.76 -20.08
CA ALA A 170 -2.84 10.43 -20.14
C ALA A 170 -3.47 10.13 -21.52
N ALA A 171 -4.12 11.12 -22.13
CA ALA A 171 -4.61 11.01 -23.51
C ALA A 171 -3.45 10.82 -24.50
N THR A 172 -2.35 11.55 -24.31
CA THR A 172 -1.12 11.41 -25.11
C THR A 172 -0.52 10.02 -24.96
N ALA A 173 -0.42 9.50 -23.73
CA ALA A 173 0.05 8.15 -23.46
C ALA A 173 -0.81 7.09 -24.17
N LYS A 174 -2.14 7.21 -24.10
CA LYS A 174 -3.06 6.30 -24.82
C LYS A 174 -2.87 6.36 -26.33
N ARG A 175 -2.73 7.56 -26.91
CA ARG A 175 -2.50 7.73 -28.35
C ARG A 175 -1.19 7.10 -28.81
N LEU A 176 -0.11 7.31 -28.05
CA LEU A 176 1.20 6.69 -28.34
C LEU A 176 1.17 5.18 -28.19
N ALA A 177 0.42 4.66 -27.21
CA ALA A 177 0.21 3.23 -27.02
C ALA A 177 -0.57 2.62 -28.19
N GLN A 178 -1.66 3.28 -28.61
CA GLN A 178 -2.49 2.87 -29.74
C GLN A 178 -1.73 2.90 -31.07
N ALA A 179 -0.85 3.88 -31.28
CA ALA A 179 0.00 3.93 -32.47
C ALA A 179 0.97 2.73 -32.55
N LYS A 180 1.36 2.14 -31.41
CA LYS A 180 2.28 0.98 -31.36
C LYS A 180 1.57 -0.37 -31.50
N LEU A 181 0.40 -0.53 -30.90
CA LEU A 181 -0.31 -1.82 -30.81
C LEU A 181 -1.58 -1.90 -31.66
N GLY A 182 -2.02 -0.81 -32.28
CA GLY A 182 -3.21 -0.76 -33.13
C GLY A 182 -4.51 -0.54 -32.36
N THR A 183 -5.65 -0.61 -33.05
CA THR A 183 -6.97 -0.27 -32.47
C THR A 183 -7.70 -1.45 -31.83
N ASN A 184 -7.09 -2.64 -31.82
CA ASN A 184 -7.73 -3.88 -31.34
C ASN A 184 -7.73 -4.03 -29.81
N TYR A 185 -7.19 -3.05 -29.09
CA TYR A 185 -7.06 -3.06 -27.63
C TYR A 185 -7.73 -1.84 -27.02
N THR A 186 -8.23 -2.02 -25.80
CA THR A 186 -8.60 -0.92 -24.92
C THR A 186 -7.37 -0.50 -24.12
N TYR A 187 -7.17 0.81 -23.99
CA TYR A 187 -5.97 1.38 -23.37
C TYR A 187 -6.29 2.10 -22.06
N HIS A 188 -5.62 1.70 -20.99
CA HIS A 188 -5.72 2.33 -19.68
C HIS A 188 -4.33 2.67 -19.13
N VAL A 189 -4.12 3.92 -18.72
CA VAL A 189 -2.84 4.35 -18.14
C VAL A 189 -2.75 3.81 -16.72
N THR A 190 -1.71 3.01 -16.44
CA THR A 190 -1.50 2.38 -15.13
C THR A 190 -0.44 3.09 -14.29
N GLY A 191 0.36 3.97 -14.91
CA GLY A 191 1.34 4.77 -14.20
C GLY A 191 1.98 5.82 -15.09
N MET A 192 2.50 6.87 -14.47
CA MET A 192 3.22 7.93 -15.16
C MET A 192 4.39 8.42 -14.30
N ARG A 193 5.50 8.71 -14.95
CA ARG A 193 6.74 9.22 -14.36
C ARG A 193 7.16 10.44 -15.15
N TRP A 194 7.40 11.53 -14.44
CA TRP A 194 7.93 12.77 -15.00
C TRP A 194 9.38 12.93 -14.55
N SER A 195 10.24 13.31 -15.49
CA SER A 195 11.66 13.60 -15.25
C SER A 195 12.01 14.86 -16.05
N GLY A 196 11.83 16.03 -15.43
CA GLY A 196 11.88 17.30 -16.12
C GLY A 196 10.82 17.36 -17.23
N ASN A 197 11.24 17.61 -18.47
CA ASN A 197 10.35 17.67 -19.64
C ASN A 197 10.13 16.32 -20.31
N GLN A 198 10.76 15.25 -19.81
CA GLN A 198 10.52 13.90 -20.27
C GLN A 198 9.40 13.25 -19.45
N VAL A 199 8.39 12.73 -20.14
CA VAL A 199 7.31 11.95 -19.55
C VAL A 199 7.43 10.51 -20.02
N SER A 200 7.27 9.58 -19.10
CA SER A 200 7.14 8.16 -19.38
C SER A 200 5.86 7.65 -18.73
N ALA A 201 5.02 6.96 -19.49
CA ALA A 201 3.78 6.37 -19.02
C ALA A 201 3.77 4.87 -19.26
N SER A 202 3.26 4.13 -18.28
CA SER A 202 2.91 2.72 -18.42
C SER A 202 1.43 2.62 -18.75
N VAL A 203 1.11 1.88 -19.80
CA VAL A 203 -0.25 1.71 -20.33
C VAL A 203 -0.54 0.22 -20.41
N ALA A 204 -1.64 -0.21 -19.77
CA ALA A 204 -2.23 -1.52 -19.99
C ALA A 204 -3.06 -1.46 -21.29
N ALA A 205 -2.64 -2.24 -22.28
CA ALA A 205 -3.42 -2.56 -23.46
C ALA A 205 -4.08 -3.92 -23.22
N TYR A 206 -5.41 -3.96 -23.22
CA TYR A 206 -6.16 -5.18 -22.89
C TYR A 206 -7.26 -5.46 -23.90
N SER A 207 -7.48 -6.73 -24.17
CA SER A 207 -8.63 -7.28 -24.89
C SER A 207 -9.27 -8.37 -24.01
N ASP A 208 -10.31 -9.05 -24.50
CA ASP A 208 -11.00 -10.10 -23.73
C ASP A 208 -10.06 -11.24 -23.27
N ASN A 209 -8.96 -11.48 -24.00
CA ASN A 209 -8.10 -12.65 -23.83
C ASN A 209 -6.63 -12.34 -23.53
N GLU A 210 -6.16 -11.10 -23.67
CA GLU A 210 -4.76 -10.74 -23.37
C GLU A 210 -4.63 -9.37 -22.70
N ILE A 211 -3.66 -9.25 -21.78
CA ILE A 211 -3.22 -7.98 -21.22
C ILE A 211 -1.74 -7.81 -21.54
N ARG A 212 -1.40 -6.68 -22.14
CA ARG A 212 -0.01 -6.27 -22.38
C ARG A 212 0.25 -4.95 -21.68
N SER A 213 1.34 -4.90 -20.91
CA SER A 213 1.83 -3.64 -20.38
C SER A 213 2.88 -3.07 -21.32
N ILE A 214 2.67 -1.83 -21.79
CA ILE A 214 3.66 -1.13 -22.62
C ILE A 214 4.05 0.20 -21.99
N THR A 215 5.33 0.54 -22.11
CA THR A 215 5.85 1.84 -21.70
C THR A 215 6.01 2.74 -22.92
N VAL A 216 5.47 3.94 -22.83
CA VAL A 216 5.56 4.99 -23.85
C VAL A 216 6.16 6.24 -23.24
N GLY A 217 7.03 6.93 -23.97
CA GLY A 217 7.66 8.16 -23.48
C GLY A 217 7.69 9.24 -24.54
N TRP A 218 7.59 10.50 -24.10
CA TRP A 218 7.67 11.68 -24.95
C TRP A 218 8.34 12.84 -24.22
N ASN A 219 8.75 13.86 -24.97
CA ASN A 219 9.26 15.11 -24.44
C ASN A 219 8.18 16.19 -24.63
N LYS A 220 7.89 16.98 -23.59
CA LYS A 220 6.89 18.07 -23.63
C LYS A 220 7.30 19.23 -24.53
N ASP A 221 8.60 19.44 -24.77
CA ASP A 221 9.11 20.60 -25.52
C ASP A 221 9.33 20.34 -27.02
N LYS A 222 9.29 19.07 -27.46
CA LYS A 222 9.43 18.77 -28.88
C LYS A 222 8.07 18.80 -29.57
N PRO A 223 7.92 19.48 -30.71
CA PRO A 223 6.69 19.46 -31.47
C PRO A 223 6.33 18.02 -31.84
N ARG A 224 5.07 17.67 -31.64
CA ARG A 224 4.51 16.33 -31.87
C ARG A 224 4.45 16.10 -33.39
N SER A 225 5.50 15.53 -33.98
CA SER A 225 5.50 15.02 -35.37
C SER A 225 4.77 13.69 -35.48
#